data_AF-A0A836FJF5-F1
#
_entry.id   AF-A0A836FJF5-F1
#
_cell.length_a   1.000
_cell.length_b   1.000
_cell.length_c   1.000
_cell.angle_alpha   90.00
_cell.angle_beta   90.00
_cell.angle_gamma   90.00
#
_symmetry.space_group_name_H-M   'P 1'
#
loop_
_entity.id
_entity.type
_entity.pdbx_description
1 polymer ?
#
loop_
_entity_poly.entity_id
_entity_poly.type
_entity_poly.pdbx_seq_one_letter_code
_entity_poly.pdbx_strand_id
1 'polypeptide(L)'
;MVRDPRVSYDADSSLVNDYDNSTGSSGMPSRSNCRQPRQQATQGNPERGARTVRNGYSCVPVALSEGLDIRLNIATRAVRYGPNGVEVWASPARSLHTNHTIYKADAVLVTLPLGVLKTSAPPSGVTFNPPLPDWKAQAIQRLGFGNLNKVVLCFERIFWDPTANLFGHVGSTTASRGELFLFWNLYKAPVLLALVAGEAACVMENVSDDVIVGRCIAVLKGIFGNQVVPQPRESVVTRWRADPWARGSYSFVAVGSSGSDYDLLAAPVSPPHLVNQPPPQPRVFFAGEHTIRNYPATVHGAFLSGLREGGRIADQLCGSPYAPPTMTASVPPTTGITPTANTGSSSTP
;
A
#
# COMPACT_ATOMS: atom_id res chain seq x y z
N MET A 1 17.69 28.28 -11.67
CA MET A 1 18.87 27.53 -11.20
C MET A 1 18.62 26.07 -11.53
N VAL A 2 19.34 25.52 -12.50
CA VAL A 2 19.15 24.16 -13.03
C VAL A 2 19.49 23.15 -11.94
N ARG A 3 18.53 22.31 -11.53
CA ARG A 3 18.75 21.18 -10.62
C ARG A 3 17.95 19.96 -11.11
N ASP A 4 18.65 19.09 -11.81
CA ASP A 4 18.70 17.63 -11.63
C ASP A 4 17.40 16.88 -11.26
N PRO A 5 16.71 16.24 -12.24
CA PRO A 5 15.55 15.39 -11.99
C PRO A 5 15.97 13.90 -11.99
N ARG A 6 16.47 13.41 -10.86
CA ARG A 6 16.66 11.98 -10.59
C ARG A 6 15.47 11.47 -9.79
N VAL A 7 14.79 10.43 -10.29
CA VAL A 7 14.05 9.33 -9.57
C VAL A 7 12.87 8.83 -10.42
N SER A 8 12.70 7.50 -10.48
CA SER A 8 11.54 6.82 -11.07
C SER A 8 10.42 6.76 -10.04
N TYR A 9 9.39 7.57 -10.22
CA TYR A 9 8.27 7.64 -9.29
C TYR A 9 6.97 7.16 -9.92
N ASP A 10 6.02 6.76 -9.07
CA ASP A 10 4.61 6.94 -9.40
C ASP A 10 4.36 8.45 -9.51
N ALA A 11 3.94 8.93 -10.68
CA ALA A 11 3.95 10.34 -11.04
C ALA A 11 3.16 11.22 -10.06
N ASP A 12 2.15 10.64 -9.38
CA ASP A 12 1.37 11.33 -8.35
C ASP A 12 2.24 11.67 -7.13
N SER A 13 3.00 10.68 -6.63
CA SER A 13 3.77 10.78 -5.39
C SER A 13 5.00 11.68 -5.48
N SER A 14 5.63 11.78 -6.65
CA SER A 14 6.81 12.63 -6.86
C SER A 14 6.48 14.09 -6.95
N LEU A 15 5.47 14.41 -7.74
CA LEU A 15 5.09 15.78 -8.03
C LEU A 15 4.46 16.43 -6.78
N VAL A 16 3.77 15.64 -5.96
CA VAL A 16 3.33 16.05 -4.62
C VAL A 16 4.52 16.38 -3.72
N ASN A 17 5.54 15.51 -3.68
CA ASN A 17 6.74 15.75 -2.85
C ASN A 17 7.58 16.95 -3.34
N ASP A 18 7.70 17.14 -4.65
CA ASP A 18 8.38 18.30 -5.26
C ASP A 18 7.62 19.61 -5.00
N TYR A 19 6.29 19.57 -5.02
CA TYR A 19 5.45 20.70 -4.64
C TYR A 19 5.58 21.06 -3.15
N ASP A 20 5.54 20.09 -2.25
CA ASP A 20 5.73 20.32 -0.80
C ASP A 20 7.16 20.83 -0.49
N ASN A 21 8.17 20.40 -1.26
CA ASN A 21 9.55 20.89 -1.10
C ASN A 21 9.76 22.31 -1.67
N SER A 22 9.07 22.66 -2.77
CA SER A 22 9.16 24.02 -3.36
C SER A 22 8.38 25.07 -2.58
N THR A 23 7.38 24.66 -1.79
CA THR A 23 6.57 25.56 -0.96
C THR A 23 7.02 25.63 0.51
N GLY A 24 8.02 24.84 0.92
CA GLY A 24 8.48 24.73 2.31
C GLY A 24 9.76 25.50 2.64
N SER A 25 9.66 26.80 2.95
CA SER A 25 10.63 27.48 3.81
C SER A 25 9.94 28.18 4.97
N SER A 26 10.45 27.94 6.18
CA SER A 26 10.13 28.53 7.50
C SER A 26 9.35 27.61 8.45
N GLY A 27 9.85 27.53 9.69
CA GLY A 27 9.62 26.44 10.64
C GLY A 27 8.42 26.56 11.59
N MET A 28 8.34 25.55 12.47
CA MET A 28 7.52 25.42 13.70
C MET A 28 6.02 25.04 13.51
N PRO A 29 5.27 24.66 14.58
CA PRO A 29 5.17 23.30 15.13
C PRO A 29 3.70 22.78 15.24
N SER A 30 3.53 21.52 15.67
CA SER A 30 2.29 20.72 15.73
C SER A 30 1.87 20.07 14.40
N ARG A 31 2.16 18.76 14.29
CA ARG A 31 2.05 17.96 13.05
C ARG A 31 0.86 17.01 13.17
N SER A 32 -0.17 17.25 12.36
CA SER A 32 -1.39 16.44 12.28
C SER A 32 -1.15 15.06 11.63
N ASN A 33 -2.05 14.11 11.92
CA ASN A 33 -1.97 12.72 11.48
C ASN A 33 -2.22 12.49 9.97
N CYS A 34 -2.57 13.52 9.19
CA CYS A 34 -2.74 13.41 7.74
C CYS A 34 -1.48 13.88 6.99
N ARG A 35 -0.35 13.20 7.26
CA ARG A 35 0.93 13.49 6.58
C ARG A 35 0.94 12.86 5.19
N GLN A 36 1.51 13.58 4.21
CA GLN A 36 1.76 13.02 2.88
C GLN A 36 2.85 11.94 2.93
N PRO A 37 2.77 10.91 2.06
CA PRO A 37 3.82 9.91 1.89
C PRO A 37 5.14 10.52 1.41
N ARG A 38 6.12 10.65 2.32
CA ARG A 38 7.53 10.78 1.91
C ARG A 38 8.01 9.41 1.46
N GLN A 39 8.06 9.18 0.14
CA GLN A 39 8.75 8.02 -0.40
C GLN A 39 10.25 8.18 -0.17
N GLN A 40 10.91 7.15 0.36
CA GLN A 40 12.36 7.03 0.22
C GLN A 40 12.61 6.71 -1.26
N ALA A 41 13.38 7.58 -1.94
CA ALA A 41 13.76 7.40 -3.32
C ALA A 41 14.41 6.02 -3.51
N THR A 42 13.77 5.14 -4.29
CA THR A 42 14.35 3.85 -4.64
C THR A 42 15.05 3.98 -5.98
N GLN A 43 16.26 3.41 -6.07
CA GLN A 43 17.17 3.58 -7.19
C GLN A 43 16.62 2.88 -8.45
N GLY A 44 15.83 3.61 -9.24
CA GLY A 44 15.45 3.20 -10.61
C GLY A 44 16.50 3.60 -11.65
N ASN A 45 16.54 2.89 -12.78
CA ASN A 45 17.46 3.15 -13.88
C ASN A 45 17.26 4.57 -14.46
N PRO A 46 18.28 5.47 -14.43
CA PRO A 46 18.16 6.88 -14.80
C PRO A 46 17.82 7.15 -16.28
N GLU A 47 17.90 6.17 -17.17
CA GLU A 47 17.71 6.38 -18.61
C GLU A 47 16.24 6.41 -19.08
N ARG A 48 15.28 6.05 -18.22
CA ARG A 48 13.85 6.01 -18.59
C ARG A 48 13.03 6.89 -17.65
N GLY A 49 12.71 8.10 -18.09
CA GLY A 49 11.79 9.00 -17.39
C GLY A 49 10.40 8.38 -17.16
N ALA A 50 9.65 8.93 -16.20
CA ALA A 50 8.30 8.48 -15.87
C ALA A 50 7.37 8.49 -17.10
N ARG A 51 6.50 7.47 -17.20
CA ARG A 51 5.57 7.31 -18.33
C ARG A 51 4.14 7.13 -17.84
N THR A 52 3.19 7.52 -18.68
CA THR A 52 1.75 7.39 -18.42
C THR A 52 1.15 6.29 -19.30
N VAL A 53 0.22 5.52 -18.75
CA VAL A 53 -0.51 4.48 -19.49
C VAL A 53 -1.74 5.11 -20.15
N ARG A 54 -1.58 5.52 -21.42
CA ARG A 54 -2.56 6.38 -22.13
C ARG A 54 -3.89 5.70 -22.46
N ASN A 55 -3.94 4.37 -22.51
CA ASN A 55 -5.15 3.58 -22.73
C ASN A 55 -5.84 3.16 -21.42
N GLY A 56 -5.42 3.74 -20.28
CA GLY A 56 -5.93 3.40 -18.96
C GLY A 56 -5.17 2.23 -18.34
N TYR A 57 -4.70 2.42 -17.10
CA TYR A 57 -3.91 1.39 -16.39
C TYR A 57 -4.74 0.14 -16.04
N SER A 58 -6.07 0.19 -16.14
CA SER A 58 -6.94 -0.99 -15.93
C SER A 58 -6.69 -2.12 -16.92
N CYS A 59 -6.10 -1.84 -18.09
CA CYS A 59 -5.75 -2.88 -19.07
C CYS A 59 -4.81 -3.96 -18.49
N VAL A 60 -3.95 -3.60 -17.53
CA VAL A 60 -2.99 -4.51 -16.90
C VAL A 60 -3.69 -5.54 -15.99
N PRO A 61 -4.44 -5.15 -14.93
CA PRO A 61 -5.13 -6.13 -14.09
C PRO A 61 -6.22 -6.90 -14.85
N VAL A 62 -6.84 -6.31 -15.88
CA VAL A 62 -7.79 -7.05 -16.74
C VAL A 62 -7.06 -8.18 -17.49
N ALA A 63 -5.91 -7.90 -18.12
CA ALA A 63 -5.12 -8.94 -18.78
C ALA A 63 -4.62 -10.02 -17.80
N LEU A 64 -4.15 -9.61 -16.61
CA LEU A 64 -3.68 -10.55 -15.58
C LEU A 64 -4.80 -11.42 -14.99
N SER A 65 -6.06 -11.03 -15.16
CA SER A 65 -7.22 -11.77 -14.64
C SER A 65 -7.66 -12.92 -15.55
N GLU A 66 -7.16 -12.98 -16.78
CA GLU A 66 -7.54 -13.98 -17.77
C GLU A 66 -7.22 -15.41 -17.27
N GLY A 67 -8.21 -16.29 -17.30
CA GLY A 67 -8.07 -17.69 -16.89
C GLY A 67 -8.06 -17.95 -15.38
N LEU A 68 -8.23 -16.92 -14.53
CA LEU A 68 -8.28 -17.07 -13.07
C LEU A 68 -9.72 -17.22 -12.55
N ASP A 69 -9.92 -18.05 -11.51
CA ASP A 69 -11.21 -18.12 -10.79
C ASP A 69 -11.35 -16.93 -9.83
N ILE A 70 -11.97 -15.85 -10.32
CA ILE A 70 -12.17 -14.61 -9.55
C ILE A 70 -13.65 -14.45 -9.17
N ARG A 71 -13.90 -14.40 -7.86
CA ARG A 71 -15.24 -14.17 -7.30
C ARG A 71 -15.46 -12.69 -6.97
N LEU A 72 -16.02 -11.96 -7.92
CA LEU A 72 -16.41 -10.56 -7.73
C LEU A 72 -17.64 -10.41 -6.82
N ASN A 73 -17.81 -9.22 -6.23
CA ASN A 73 -18.93 -8.90 -5.33
C ASN A 73 -19.03 -9.78 -4.07
N ILE A 74 -17.95 -10.49 -3.73
CA ILE A 74 -17.81 -11.29 -2.51
C ILE A 74 -16.83 -10.58 -1.60
N ALA A 75 -17.24 -10.33 -0.36
CA ALA A 75 -16.43 -9.65 0.62
C ALA A 75 -16.12 -10.60 1.77
N THR A 76 -14.83 -10.80 2.02
CA THR A 76 -14.34 -11.56 3.17
C THR A 76 -14.79 -10.87 4.46
N ARG A 77 -15.23 -11.68 5.42
CA ARG A 77 -15.71 -11.26 6.75
C ARG A 77 -14.81 -11.80 7.84
N ALA A 78 -14.34 -13.02 7.69
CA ALA A 78 -13.40 -13.61 8.62
C ALA A 78 -12.44 -14.58 7.94
N VAL A 79 -11.25 -14.69 8.52
CA VAL A 79 -10.24 -15.68 8.16
C VAL A 79 -9.97 -16.52 9.41
N ARG A 80 -10.34 -17.79 9.36
CA ARG A 80 -10.03 -18.75 10.43
C ARG A 80 -8.87 -19.62 10.00
N TYR A 81 -7.83 -19.76 10.83
CA TYR A 81 -6.66 -20.55 10.48
C TYR A 81 -6.20 -21.40 11.66
N GLY A 82 -5.78 -22.63 11.37
CA GLY A 82 -5.39 -23.62 12.36
C GLY A 82 -4.37 -24.61 11.80
N PRO A 83 -3.99 -25.63 12.59
CA PRO A 83 -3.02 -26.64 12.13
C PRO A 83 -3.48 -27.38 10.86
N ASN A 84 -4.80 -27.52 10.69
CA ASN A 84 -5.42 -28.29 9.61
C ASN A 84 -5.77 -27.47 8.35
N GLY A 85 -5.38 -26.19 8.29
CA GLY A 85 -5.66 -25.31 7.13
C GLY A 85 -6.40 -24.03 7.51
N VAL A 86 -7.10 -23.46 6.52
CA VAL A 86 -7.77 -22.16 6.60
C VAL A 86 -9.22 -22.25 6.12
N GLU A 87 -10.11 -21.52 6.79
CA GLU A 87 -11.48 -21.26 6.36
C GLU A 87 -11.68 -19.75 6.14
N VAL A 88 -12.02 -19.35 4.92
CA VAL A 88 -12.36 -17.97 4.57
C VAL A 88 -13.88 -17.83 4.53
N TRP A 89 -14.41 -17.01 5.43
CA TRP A 89 -15.83 -16.73 5.54
C TRP A 89 -16.13 -15.45 4.77
N ALA A 90 -16.99 -15.53 3.76
CA ALA A 90 -17.31 -14.39 2.92
C ALA A 90 -18.81 -14.28 2.66
N SER A 91 -19.30 -13.06 2.40
CA SER A 91 -20.70 -12.79 2.06
C SER A 91 -20.78 -11.85 0.86
N PRO A 92 -21.95 -11.71 0.20
CA PRO A 92 -22.13 -10.69 -0.81
C PRO A 92 -21.75 -9.30 -0.28
N ALA A 93 -20.98 -8.51 -1.03
CA ALA A 93 -20.42 -7.24 -0.57
C ALA A 93 -21.49 -6.22 -0.10
N ARG A 94 -22.70 -6.30 -0.68
CA ARG A 94 -23.86 -5.46 -0.37
C ARG A 94 -24.74 -5.99 0.76
N SER A 95 -24.51 -7.21 1.25
CA SER A 95 -25.29 -7.82 2.35
C SER A 95 -24.39 -8.17 3.52
N LEU A 96 -24.68 -7.58 4.68
CA LEU A 96 -23.91 -7.76 5.91
C LEU A 96 -24.37 -8.96 6.74
N HIS A 97 -25.58 -9.50 6.54
CA HIS A 97 -26.22 -10.34 7.55
C HIS A 97 -26.83 -11.66 7.08
N THR A 98 -26.77 -12.00 5.79
CA THR A 98 -27.48 -13.19 5.32
C THR A 98 -26.66 -13.97 4.29
N ASN A 99 -26.29 -15.18 4.71
CA ASN A 99 -25.62 -16.27 3.96
C ASN A 99 -24.10 -16.09 3.74
N HIS A 100 -23.33 -16.60 4.70
CA HIS A 100 -21.88 -16.77 4.53
C HIS A 100 -21.58 -17.99 3.65
N THR A 101 -20.70 -17.81 2.67
CA THR A 101 -20.01 -18.90 1.97
C THR A 101 -18.68 -19.16 2.65
N ILE A 102 -18.35 -20.43 2.90
CA ILE A 102 -17.09 -20.84 3.51
C ILE A 102 -16.22 -21.48 2.44
N TYR A 103 -15.02 -20.93 2.24
CA TYR A 103 -13.99 -21.47 1.37
C TYR A 103 -12.91 -22.13 2.22
N LYS A 104 -12.64 -23.41 2.00
CA LYS A 104 -11.59 -24.17 2.69
C LYS A 104 -10.34 -24.25 1.81
N ALA A 105 -9.16 -24.05 2.41
CA ALA A 105 -7.88 -24.08 1.71
C ALA A 105 -6.73 -24.47 2.67
N ASP A 106 -5.59 -24.87 2.11
CA ASP A 106 -4.37 -25.17 2.88
C ASP A 106 -3.64 -23.92 3.38
N ALA A 107 -3.78 -22.81 2.67
CA ALA A 107 -3.19 -21.52 2.99
C ALA A 107 -4.08 -20.38 2.45
N VAL A 108 -3.91 -19.17 2.98
CA VAL A 108 -4.55 -17.95 2.48
C VAL A 108 -3.50 -16.87 2.23
N LEU A 109 -3.61 -16.20 1.09
CA LEU A 109 -2.84 -15.00 0.77
C LEU A 109 -3.72 -13.77 0.97
N VAL A 110 -3.36 -12.93 1.93
CA VAL A 110 -4.07 -11.70 2.26
C VAL A 110 -3.46 -10.54 1.49
N THR A 111 -4.27 -9.92 0.63
CA THR A 111 -3.91 -8.69 -0.12
C THR A 111 -4.83 -7.51 0.21
N LEU A 112 -5.50 -7.56 1.36
CA LEU A 112 -6.35 -6.48 1.85
C LEU A 112 -5.53 -5.19 1.99
N PRO A 113 -6.01 -4.02 1.52
CA PRO A 113 -5.28 -2.78 1.70
C PRO A 113 -4.96 -2.48 3.17
N LEU A 114 -3.85 -1.81 3.44
CA LEU A 114 -3.45 -1.48 4.81
C LEU A 114 -4.53 -0.66 5.53
N GLY A 115 -5.22 0.25 4.82
CA GLY A 115 -6.36 0.97 5.37
C GLY A 115 -7.50 0.07 5.86
N VAL A 116 -7.76 -1.03 5.15
CA VAL A 116 -8.74 -2.06 5.56
C VAL A 116 -8.21 -2.83 6.77
N LEU A 117 -6.94 -3.25 6.78
CA LEU A 117 -6.33 -3.96 7.90
C LEU A 117 -6.28 -3.13 9.20
N LYS A 118 -6.22 -1.80 9.08
CA LYS A 118 -6.25 -0.87 10.22
C LYS A 118 -7.62 -0.76 10.89
N THR A 119 -8.69 -1.23 10.25
CA THR A 119 -10.06 -1.07 10.76
C THR A 119 -10.85 -2.38 10.74
N SER A 120 -11.56 -2.65 11.83
CA SER A 120 -12.55 -3.73 11.88
C SER A 120 -13.94 -3.27 11.46
N ALA A 121 -14.07 -2.03 10.93
CA ALA A 121 -15.36 -1.43 10.64
C ALA A 121 -16.03 -2.03 9.38
N PRO A 122 -17.33 -2.35 9.43
CA PRO A 122 -18.11 -2.66 8.24
C PRO A 122 -18.04 -1.53 7.18
N PRO A 123 -18.27 -1.84 5.90
CA PRO A 123 -18.55 -3.17 5.34
C PRO A 123 -17.30 -3.97 4.95
N SER A 124 -16.10 -3.47 5.27
CA SER A 124 -14.83 -4.02 4.78
C SER A 124 -13.98 -4.73 5.84
N GLY A 125 -14.33 -4.58 7.12
CA GLY A 125 -13.60 -5.19 8.23
C GLY A 125 -13.53 -6.71 8.11
N VAL A 126 -12.34 -7.25 8.40
CA VAL A 126 -12.08 -8.69 8.39
C VAL A 126 -11.54 -9.12 9.75
N THR A 127 -12.20 -10.13 10.35
CA THR A 127 -11.77 -10.69 11.63
C THR A 127 -10.88 -11.91 11.42
N PHE A 128 -9.72 -11.93 12.07
CA PHE A 128 -8.83 -13.10 12.09
C PHE A 128 -9.11 -13.93 13.34
N ASN A 129 -9.25 -15.25 13.18
CA ASN A 129 -9.41 -16.19 14.30
C ASN A 129 -8.45 -17.39 14.15
N PRO A 130 -7.45 -17.55 15.02
CA PRO A 130 -7.11 -16.67 16.14
C PRO A 130 -6.69 -15.25 15.67
N PRO A 131 -6.66 -14.26 16.59
CA PRO A 131 -6.21 -12.91 16.23
C PRO A 131 -4.79 -12.91 15.67
N LEU A 132 -4.49 -11.92 14.81
CA LEU A 132 -3.12 -11.70 14.35
C LEU A 132 -2.19 -11.43 15.54
N PRO A 133 -0.95 -11.96 15.55
CA PRO A 133 0.00 -11.71 16.63
C PRO A 133 0.30 -10.22 16.83
N ASP A 134 0.65 -9.83 18.06
CA ASP A 134 0.89 -8.44 18.44
C ASP A 134 1.93 -7.75 17.55
N TRP A 135 3.01 -8.43 17.17
CA TRP A 135 4.03 -7.87 16.30
C TRP A 135 3.47 -7.47 14.93
N LYS A 136 2.48 -8.21 14.41
CA LYS A 136 1.79 -7.92 13.15
C LYS A 136 0.80 -6.78 13.35
N ALA A 137 -0.04 -6.86 14.38
CA ALA A 137 -1.04 -5.85 14.69
C ALA A 137 -0.39 -4.48 14.94
N GLN A 138 0.73 -4.44 15.67
CA GLN A 138 1.46 -3.20 15.92
C GLN A 138 2.11 -2.63 14.65
N ALA A 139 2.64 -3.47 13.74
CA ALA A 139 3.16 -3.00 12.45
C ALA A 139 2.04 -2.39 11.58
N ILE A 140 0.85 -3.03 11.56
CA ILE A 140 -0.36 -2.49 10.91
C ILE A 140 -0.68 -1.10 11.48
N GLN A 141 -0.60 -0.92 12.80
CA GLN A 141 -0.92 0.35 13.44
C GLN A 141 0.13 1.44 13.18
N ARG A 142 1.42 1.10 13.27
CA ARG A 142 2.54 2.07 13.10
C ARG A 142 2.65 2.60 11.68
N LEU A 143 2.52 1.77 10.66
CA LEU A 143 2.63 2.25 9.27
C LEU A 143 1.52 3.25 8.95
N GLY A 144 1.85 4.30 8.21
CA GLY A 144 0.88 5.27 7.74
C GLY A 144 0.09 4.74 6.54
N PHE A 145 -1.15 5.20 6.37
CA PHE A 145 -1.93 5.00 5.15
C PHE A 145 -2.52 6.34 4.73
N GLY A 146 -2.00 6.88 3.62
CA GLY A 146 -2.24 8.26 3.20
C GLY A 146 -3.54 8.44 2.44
N ASN A 147 -3.82 9.68 2.03
CA ASN A 147 -4.96 10.00 1.17
C ASN A 147 -4.57 11.02 0.09
N LEU A 148 -4.96 10.74 -1.16
CA LEU A 148 -4.81 11.61 -2.31
C LEU A 148 -5.99 11.35 -3.24
N ASN A 149 -6.67 12.41 -3.65
CA ASN A 149 -7.83 12.33 -4.55
C ASN A 149 -7.58 13.04 -5.87
N LYS A 150 -8.37 12.66 -6.88
CA LYS A 150 -8.30 13.17 -8.24
C LYS A 150 -9.68 13.68 -8.66
N VAL A 151 -9.69 14.80 -9.38
CA VAL A 151 -10.86 15.33 -10.08
C VAL A 151 -10.61 15.23 -11.57
N VAL A 152 -11.35 14.37 -12.27
CA VAL A 152 -11.31 14.25 -13.73
C VAL A 152 -12.34 15.21 -14.32
N LEU A 153 -11.92 16.02 -15.29
CA LEU A 153 -12.75 16.99 -15.98
C LEU A 153 -12.66 16.74 -17.48
N CYS A 154 -13.75 16.28 -18.09
CA CYS A 154 -13.83 16.04 -19.53
C CYS A 154 -14.48 17.25 -20.20
N PHE A 155 -13.79 17.89 -21.12
CA PHE A 155 -14.26 19.06 -21.84
C PHE A 155 -14.62 18.74 -23.29
N GLU A 156 -15.27 19.68 -23.96
CA GLU A 156 -15.57 19.57 -25.39
C GLU A 156 -14.34 19.86 -26.27
N ARG A 157 -13.44 20.73 -25.81
CA ARG A 157 -12.24 21.15 -26.52
C ARG A 157 -11.11 21.50 -25.56
N ILE A 158 -9.89 21.47 -26.08
CA ILE A 158 -8.69 21.89 -25.37
C ILE A 158 -8.67 23.43 -25.33
N PHE A 159 -8.45 23.99 -24.14
CA PHE A 159 -8.29 25.44 -23.92
C PHE A 159 -7.01 25.81 -23.15
N TRP A 160 -6.17 24.81 -22.89
CA TRP A 160 -4.86 24.94 -22.24
C TRP A 160 -3.75 24.69 -23.27
N ASP A 161 -2.49 24.88 -22.86
CA ASP A 161 -1.33 24.54 -23.70
C ASP A 161 -1.22 23.02 -23.89
N PRO A 162 -1.39 22.49 -25.11
CA PRO A 162 -1.32 21.05 -25.37
C PRO A 162 0.08 20.46 -25.24
N THR A 163 1.13 21.30 -25.21
CA THR A 163 2.53 20.87 -25.07
C THR A 163 2.94 20.71 -23.61
N ALA A 164 2.21 21.36 -22.69
CA ALA A 164 2.41 21.22 -21.25
C ALA A 164 1.66 19.99 -20.72
N ASN A 165 2.41 19.05 -20.11
CA ASN A 165 1.83 17.87 -19.48
C ASN A 165 1.19 18.18 -18.12
N LEU A 166 1.60 19.25 -17.46
CA LEU A 166 1.10 19.67 -16.15
C LEU A 166 1.30 21.17 -15.91
N PHE A 167 0.46 21.74 -15.05
CA PHE A 167 0.61 23.10 -14.52
C PHE A 167 0.09 23.19 -13.08
N GLY A 168 0.70 24.07 -12.29
CA GLY A 168 0.40 24.23 -10.86
C GLY A 168 -0.56 25.38 -10.56
N HIS A 169 -1.22 25.28 -9.42
CA HIS A 169 -2.03 26.34 -8.82
C HIS A 169 -1.60 26.49 -7.35
N VAL A 170 -1.19 27.70 -6.97
CA VAL A 170 -0.73 27.99 -5.61
C VAL A 170 -1.93 28.41 -4.77
N GLY A 171 -2.28 27.59 -3.77
CA GLY A 171 -3.35 27.91 -2.83
C GLY A 171 -3.08 29.18 -2.02
N SER A 172 -4.12 29.92 -1.67
CA SER A 172 -4.00 31.19 -0.94
C SER A 172 -3.61 31.05 0.54
N THR A 173 -3.73 29.85 1.12
CA THR A 173 -3.42 29.59 2.53
C THR A 173 -2.65 28.29 2.69
N THR A 174 -1.91 28.17 3.79
CA THR A 174 -1.21 26.93 4.17
C THR A 174 -2.19 25.76 4.34
N ALA A 175 -3.40 26.01 4.84
CA ALA A 175 -4.41 24.99 5.07
C ALA A 175 -4.99 24.41 3.77
N SER A 176 -5.14 25.25 2.73
CA SER A 176 -5.66 24.85 1.41
C SER A 176 -4.58 24.58 0.37
N ARG A 177 -3.30 24.50 0.77
CA ARG A 177 -2.17 24.39 -0.18
C ARG A 177 -2.21 23.14 -1.08
N GLY A 178 -2.87 22.07 -0.62
CA GLY A 178 -3.06 20.83 -1.36
C GLY A 178 -4.40 20.73 -2.07
N GLU A 179 -5.23 21.77 -2.03
CA GLU A 179 -6.52 21.83 -2.71
C GLU A 179 -6.31 22.24 -4.17
N LEU A 180 -6.56 21.32 -5.11
CA LEU A 180 -6.53 21.58 -6.56
C LEU A 180 -5.20 22.22 -7.00
N PHE A 181 -4.09 21.76 -6.42
CA PHE A 181 -2.80 22.42 -6.50
C PHE A 181 -2.01 22.08 -7.79
N LEU A 182 -2.41 21.00 -8.47
CA LEU A 182 -1.74 20.52 -9.68
C LEU A 182 -2.78 19.97 -10.67
N PHE A 183 -2.64 20.35 -11.93
CA PHE A 183 -3.46 19.89 -13.04
C PHE A 183 -2.61 19.16 -14.06
N TRP A 184 -3.13 18.05 -14.57
CA TRP A 184 -2.47 17.19 -15.54
C TRP A 184 -3.23 17.14 -16.85
N ASN A 185 -2.47 17.19 -17.95
CA ASN A 185 -2.90 17.01 -19.32
C ASN A 185 -2.07 15.86 -19.93
N LEU A 186 -2.55 14.62 -19.76
CA LEU A 186 -1.78 13.41 -20.10
C LEU A 186 -2.45 12.54 -21.16
N TYR A 187 -3.67 12.89 -21.56
CA TYR A 187 -4.47 12.17 -22.52
C TYR A 187 -4.57 12.95 -23.84
N LYS A 188 -4.82 12.23 -24.94
CA LYS A 188 -5.08 12.88 -26.23
C LYS A 188 -6.45 13.57 -26.29
N ALA A 189 -7.39 13.10 -25.46
CA ALA A 189 -8.71 13.69 -25.32
C ALA A 189 -8.63 14.98 -24.47
N PRO A 190 -9.59 15.92 -24.63
CA PRO A 190 -9.68 17.15 -23.83
C PRO A 190 -10.07 16.84 -22.37
N VAL A 191 -9.13 16.27 -21.62
CA VAL A 191 -9.30 15.86 -20.22
C VAL A 191 -8.23 16.52 -19.37
N LEU A 192 -8.64 17.26 -18.35
CA LEU A 192 -7.77 17.69 -17.27
C LEU A 192 -8.01 16.85 -16.02
N LEU A 193 -6.94 16.58 -15.29
CA LEU A 193 -7.01 15.89 -14.01
C LEU A 193 -6.39 16.77 -12.94
N ALA A 194 -7.20 17.19 -11.96
CA ALA A 194 -6.74 17.97 -10.82
C ALA A 194 -6.42 17.07 -9.63
N LEU A 195 -5.35 17.38 -8.90
CA LEU A 195 -4.92 16.64 -7.71
C LEU A 195 -5.35 17.34 -6.42
N VAL A 196 -5.67 16.52 -5.43
CA VAL A 196 -6.04 16.94 -4.08
C VAL A 196 -5.23 16.12 -3.09
N ALA A 197 -4.40 16.79 -2.29
CA ALA A 197 -3.44 16.14 -1.41
C ALA A 197 -3.43 16.75 0.00
N GLY A 198 -2.77 16.07 0.94
CA GLY A 198 -2.62 16.51 2.32
C GLY A 198 -3.96 16.63 3.06
N GLU A 199 -4.07 17.59 3.97
CA GLU A 199 -5.29 17.83 4.75
C GLU A 199 -6.51 18.12 3.86
N ALA A 200 -6.30 18.82 2.74
CA ALA A 200 -7.36 19.13 1.78
C ALA A 200 -8.02 17.86 1.21
N ALA A 201 -7.26 16.77 1.01
CA ALA A 201 -7.81 15.50 0.52
C ALA A 201 -8.85 14.93 1.48
N CYS A 202 -8.67 15.08 2.79
CA CYS A 202 -9.62 14.59 3.79
C CYS A 202 -10.85 15.48 3.91
N VAL A 203 -10.65 16.81 3.87
CA VAL A 203 -11.75 17.77 3.96
C VAL A 203 -12.65 17.68 2.73
N MET A 204 -12.05 17.60 1.53
CA MET A 204 -12.79 17.60 0.26
C MET A 204 -13.67 16.36 0.05
N GLU A 205 -13.39 15.22 0.69
CA GLU A 205 -14.28 14.06 0.57
C GLU A 205 -15.69 14.31 1.13
N ASN A 206 -15.84 15.27 2.06
CA ASN A 206 -17.13 15.67 2.63
C ASN A 206 -17.84 16.78 1.85
N VAL A 207 -17.26 17.22 0.72
CA VAL A 207 -17.81 18.25 -0.14
C VAL A 207 -18.46 17.58 -1.35
N SER A 208 -19.57 18.12 -1.86
CA SER A 208 -20.25 17.57 -3.04
C SER A 208 -19.43 17.76 -4.32
N ASP A 209 -19.66 16.89 -5.31
CA ASP A 209 -18.95 16.92 -6.59
C ASP A 209 -19.12 18.26 -7.30
N ASP A 210 -20.35 18.80 -7.35
CA ASP A 210 -20.65 20.08 -8.00
C ASP A 210 -19.83 21.24 -7.41
N VAL A 211 -19.65 21.26 -6.09
CA VAL A 211 -18.85 22.29 -5.42
C VAL A 211 -17.37 22.13 -5.74
N ILE A 212 -16.85 20.90 -5.72
CA ILE A 212 -15.44 20.63 -6.05
C ILE A 212 -15.14 20.98 -7.51
N VAL A 213 -16.02 20.59 -8.42
CA VAL A 213 -15.93 20.91 -9.85
C VAL A 213 -16.04 22.42 -10.04
N GLY A 214 -16.98 23.10 -9.37
CA GLY A 214 -17.10 24.55 -9.39
C GLY A 214 -15.81 25.27 -8.96
N ARG A 215 -15.15 24.77 -7.91
CA ARG A 215 -13.83 25.28 -7.47
C ARG A 215 -12.74 25.04 -8.52
N CYS A 216 -12.72 23.86 -9.18
CA CYS A 216 -11.79 23.60 -10.28
C CYS A 216 -11.99 24.58 -11.43
N ILE A 217 -13.23 24.81 -11.83
CA ILE A 217 -13.57 25.75 -12.91
C ILE A 217 -13.20 27.18 -12.51
N ALA A 218 -13.39 27.58 -11.25
CA ALA A 218 -12.95 28.88 -10.77
C ALA A 218 -11.43 29.05 -10.86
N VAL A 219 -10.65 28.04 -10.45
CA VAL A 219 -9.18 28.05 -10.60
C VAL A 219 -8.77 28.16 -12.07
N LEU A 220 -9.35 27.31 -12.93
CA LEU A 220 -9.03 27.31 -14.37
C LEU A 220 -9.40 28.64 -15.03
N LYS A 221 -10.52 29.25 -14.64
CA LYS A 221 -10.92 30.59 -15.12
C LYS A 221 -9.97 31.69 -14.67
N GLY A 222 -9.40 31.58 -13.47
CA GLY A 222 -8.34 32.48 -13.01
C GLY A 222 -7.05 32.39 -13.83
N ILE A 223 -6.74 31.19 -14.36
CA ILE A 223 -5.52 30.94 -15.15
C ILE A 223 -5.72 31.30 -16.63
N PHE A 224 -6.81 30.82 -17.25
CA PHE A 224 -7.03 30.88 -18.70
C PHE A 224 -8.06 31.94 -19.13
N GLY A 225 -8.76 32.57 -18.18
CA GLY A 225 -9.78 33.59 -18.43
C GLY A 225 -11.22 33.06 -18.49
N ASN A 226 -12.16 33.87 -17.99
CA ASN A 226 -13.57 33.50 -17.79
C ASN A 226 -14.30 33.05 -19.07
N GLN A 227 -14.00 33.67 -20.21
CA GLN A 227 -14.68 33.42 -21.49
C GLN A 227 -14.14 32.18 -22.21
N VAL A 228 -12.96 31.70 -21.80
CA VAL A 228 -12.24 30.62 -22.49
C VAL A 228 -12.66 29.26 -21.94
N VAL A 229 -12.83 29.17 -20.61
CA VAL A 229 -13.08 27.91 -19.90
C VAL A 229 -14.55 27.51 -19.96
N PRO A 230 -14.92 26.42 -20.66
CA PRO A 230 -16.28 25.90 -20.64
C PRO A 230 -16.64 25.15 -19.39
N GLN A 231 -17.92 24.81 -19.28
CA GLN A 231 -18.34 23.74 -18.39
C GLN A 231 -17.82 22.38 -18.88
N PRO A 232 -17.42 21.49 -17.96
CA PRO A 232 -17.10 20.11 -18.31
C PRO A 232 -18.36 19.38 -18.75
N ARG A 233 -18.23 18.48 -19.72
CA ARG A 233 -19.30 17.57 -20.15
C ARG A 233 -19.52 16.46 -19.13
N GLU A 234 -18.43 15.97 -18.55
CA GLU A 234 -18.43 14.90 -17.56
C GLU A 234 -17.37 15.22 -16.49
N SER A 235 -17.63 14.77 -15.27
CA SER A 235 -16.69 14.90 -14.16
C SER A 235 -16.71 13.67 -13.26
N VAL A 236 -15.56 13.36 -12.66
CA VAL A 236 -15.42 12.29 -11.66
C VAL A 236 -14.55 12.78 -10.53
N VAL A 237 -15.00 12.61 -9.28
CA VAL A 237 -14.22 12.92 -8.08
C VAL A 237 -13.96 11.64 -7.30
N THR A 238 -12.69 11.28 -7.10
CA THR A 238 -12.34 10.13 -6.26
C THR A 238 -12.46 10.47 -4.77
N ARG A 239 -12.80 9.47 -3.96
CA ARG A 239 -12.83 9.55 -2.49
C ARG A 239 -12.23 8.29 -1.87
N TRP A 240 -10.91 8.15 -1.96
CA TRP A 240 -10.22 6.91 -1.60
C TRP A 240 -10.30 6.56 -0.12
N ARG A 241 -10.39 7.55 0.77
CA ARG A 241 -10.55 7.29 2.21
C ARG A 241 -11.97 6.84 2.55
N ALA A 242 -12.98 7.38 1.86
CA ALA A 242 -14.37 6.94 1.99
C ALA A 242 -14.65 5.57 1.34
N ASP A 243 -13.89 5.17 0.32
CA ASP A 243 -14.02 3.84 -0.29
C ASP A 243 -13.79 2.76 0.79
N PRO A 244 -14.81 1.94 1.12
CA PRO A 244 -14.68 0.95 2.17
C PRO A 244 -13.62 -0.10 1.85
N TRP A 245 -13.36 -0.40 0.58
CA TRP A 245 -12.44 -1.46 0.16
C TRP A 245 -10.98 -0.99 0.07
N ALA A 246 -10.73 0.31 0.17
CA ALA A 246 -9.39 0.90 0.20
C ALA A 246 -9.08 1.56 1.55
N ARG A 247 -9.99 2.40 2.07
CA ARG A 247 -9.84 3.21 3.30
C ARG A 247 -8.64 4.16 3.27
N GLY A 248 -8.26 4.61 2.08
CA GLY A 248 -7.14 5.49 1.80
C GLY A 248 -6.51 5.17 0.45
N SER A 249 -5.39 5.83 0.18
CA SER A 249 -4.68 5.72 -1.10
C SER A 249 -3.58 4.65 -1.04
N TYR A 250 -2.48 4.94 -0.35
CA TYR A 250 -1.32 4.06 -0.25
C TYR A 250 -0.51 4.30 1.03
N SER A 251 0.33 3.34 1.38
CA SER A 251 1.13 3.35 2.59
C SER A 251 2.23 4.43 2.61
N PHE A 252 2.65 4.80 3.82
CA PHE A 252 3.84 5.61 4.04
C PHE A 252 4.50 5.31 5.38
N VAL A 253 5.78 5.68 5.52
CA VAL A 253 6.50 5.58 6.78
C VAL A 253 6.07 6.73 7.69
N ALA A 254 5.13 6.47 8.60
CA ALA A 254 4.66 7.45 9.57
C ALA A 254 5.72 7.75 10.64
N VAL A 255 5.52 8.82 11.41
CA VAL A 255 6.37 9.12 12.57
C VAL A 255 6.26 7.98 13.57
N GLY A 256 7.39 7.44 14.00
CA GLY A 256 7.43 6.26 14.88
C GLY A 256 7.37 4.91 14.16
N SER A 257 7.30 4.90 12.83
CA SER A 257 7.43 3.71 11.98
C SER A 257 8.79 3.68 11.28
N SER A 258 9.15 2.54 10.68
CA SER A 258 10.35 2.43 9.84
C SER A 258 10.13 1.45 8.69
N GLY A 259 11.10 1.37 7.78
CA GLY A 259 11.08 0.39 6.69
C GLY A 259 10.90 -1.06 7.16
N SER A 260 11.32 -1.38 8.39
CA SER A 260 11.13 -2.71 9.00
C SER A 260 9.67 -3.12 9.17
N ASP A 261 8.74 -2.16 9.29
CA ASP A 261 7.33 -2.48 9.42
C ASP A 261 6.75 -3.08 8.13
N TYR A 262 7.30 -2.75 6.94
CA TYR A 262 6.94 -3.43 5.69
C TYR A 262 7.38 -4.90 5.70
N ASP A 263 8.59 -5.17 6.21
CA ASP A 263 9.13 -6.53 6.33
C ASP A 263 8.31 -7.35 7.34
N LEU A 264 7.92 -6.73 8.47
CA LEU A 264 6.99 -7.32 9.42
C LEU A 264 5.64 -7.60 8.76
N LEU A 265 5.05 -6.67 8.00
CA LEU A 265 3.80 -6.93 7.29
C LEU A 265 3.92 -8.07 6.28
N ALA A 266 5.07 -8.26 5.64
CA ALA A 266 5.34 -9.36 4.70
C ALA A 266 5.55 -10.73 5.35
N ALA A 267 5.86 -10.81 6.64
CA ALA A 267 6.12 -12.08 7.33
C ALA A 267 4.85 -12.93 7.43
N PRO A 268 4.88 -14.23 7.10
CA PRO A 268 3.68 -15.06 7.19
C PRO A 268 3.35 -15.38 8.66
N VAL A 269 2.10 -15.75 8.92
CA VAL A 269 1.61 -16.07 10.27
C VAL A 269 1.28 -17.56 10.36
N SER A 270 1.88 -18.21 11.35
CA SER A 270 1.59 -19.59 11.74
C SER A 270 0.45 -19.64 12.76
N PRO A 271 -0.33 -20.74 12.79
CA PRO A 271 -1.25 -21.01 13.88
C PRO A 271 -0.54 -21.02 15.25
N PRO A 272 -1.25 -20.64 16.34
CA PRO A 272 -0.75 -20.85 17.69
C PRO A 272 -0.39 -22.32 17.92
N HIS A 273 0.71 -22.54 18.63
CA HIS A 273 1.20 -23.87 18.98
C HIS A 273 1.66 -23.89 20.43
N LEU A 274 1.69 -25.09 21.01
CA LEU A 274 2.25 -25.29 22.34
C LEU A 274 3.77 -25.11 22.29
N VAL A 275 4.34 -24.46 23.31
CA VAL A 275 5.77 -24.11 23.41
C VAL A 275 6.71 -25.32 23.22
N ASN A 276 6.23 -26.53 23.53
CA ASN A 276 7.00 -27.77 23.46
C ASN A 276 6.78 -28.57 22.16
N GLN A 277 6.15 -27.96 21.15
CA GLN A 277 5.93 -28.58 19.83
C GLN A 277 6.69 -27.78 18.76
N PRO A 278 7.17 -28.43 17.70
CA PRO A 278 7.77 -27.71 16.58
C PRO A 278 6.75 -26.69 16.01
N PRO A 279 7.20 -25.49 15.62
CA PRO A 279 6.30 -24.47 15.11
C PRO A 279 5.60 -24.98 13.85
N PRO A 280 4.27 -24.84 13.75
CA PRO A 280 3.54 -25.27 12.57
C PRO A 280 3.90 -24.39 11.39
N GLN A 281 3.77 -24.99 10.20
CA GLN A 281 3.94 -24.26 8.95
C GLN A 281 2.99 -23.04 8.90
N PRO A 282 3.45 -21.90 8.36
CA PRO A 282 2.61 -20.74 8.15
C PRO A 282 1.36 -21.04 7.31
N ARG A 283 0.24 -20.41 7.67
CA ARG A 283 -1.06 -20.59 6.97
C ARG A 283 -1.60 -19.30 6.40
N VAL A 284 -1.22 -18.14 6.94
CA VAL A 284 -1.68 -16.82 6.49
C VAL A 284 -0.48 -16.02 5.96
N PHE A 285 -0.49 -15.73 4.67
CA PHE A 285 0.53 -14.98 3.95
C PHE A 285 0.04 -13.58 3.63
N PHE A 286 0.95 -12.64 3.37
CA PHE A 286 0.62 -11.24 3.13
C PHE A 286 1.38 -10.70 1.91
N ALA A 287 0.62 -10.19 0.94
CA ALA A 287 1.14 -9.45 -0.20
C ALA A 287 0.38 -8.12 -0.37
N GLY A 288 0.83 -7.30 -1.30
CA GLY A 288 0.31 -5.97 -1.58
C GLY A 288 1.37 -4.89 -1.38
N GLU A 289 1.04 -3.66 -1.81
CA GLU A 289 1.96 -2.52 -1.80
C GLU A 289 2.60 -2.27 -0.42
N HIS A 290 1.85 -2.52 0.65
CA HIS A 290 2.26 -2.31 2.03
C HIS A 290 3.10 -3.46 2.61
N THR A 291 3.59 -4.38 1.78
CA THR A 291 4.41 -5.53 2.20
C THR A 291 5.76 -5.59 1.51
N ILE A 292 6.20 -4.53 0.82
CA ILE A 292 7.47 -4.51 0.09
C ILE A 292 8.25 -3.25 0.41
N ARG A 293 9.28 -3.42 1.24
CA ARG A 293 10.10 -2.31 1.77
C ARG A 293 10.76 -1.44 0.70
N ASN A 294 11.24 -2.06 -0.38
CA ASN A 294 12.01 -1.38 -1.42
C ASN A 294 11.14 -0.73 -2.49
N TYR A 295 9.83 -1.02 -2.55
CA TYR A 295 8.94 -0.46 -3.58
C TYR A 295 7.52 -0.21 -3.04
N PRO A 296 7.34 0.38 -1.84
CA PRO A 296 6.02 0.56 -1.26
C PRO A 296 5.20 1.56 -2.07
N ALA A 297 3.88 1.58 -1.88
CA ALA A 297 2.98 2.56 -2.50
C ALA A 297 3.01 2.60 -4.04
N THR A 298 3.34 1.48 -4.69
CA THR A 298 3.42 1.39 -6.15
C THR A 298 2.76 0.13 -6.69
N VAL A 299 2.29 0.20 -7.95
CA VAL A 299 1.76 -0.95 -8.69
C VAL A 299 2.82 -2.04 -8.88
N HIS A 300 4.05 -1.68 -9.26
CA HIS A 300 5.11 -2.66 -9.46
C HIS A 300 5.55 -3.31 -8.13
N GLY A 301 5.54 -2.56 -7.02
CA GLY A 301 5.73 -3.13 -5.69
C GLY A 301 4.66 -4.15 -5.33
N ALA A 302 3.38 -3.83 -5.55
CA ALA A 302 2.29 -4.77 -5.34
C ALA A 302 2.48 -6.04 -6.20
N PHE A 303 2.82 -5.90 -7.48
CA PHE A 303 3.09 -7.01 -8.38
C PHE A 303 4.25 -7.90 -7.88
N LEU A 304 5.40 -7.30 -7.54
CA LEU A 304 6.57 -8.03 -7.02
C LEU A 304 6.26 -8.74 -5.69
N SER A 305 5.46 -8.12 -4.81
CA SER A 305 5.04 -8.78 -3.57
C SER A 305 4.15 -10.00 -3.82
N GLY A 306 3.32 -9.97 -4.88
CA GLY A 306 2.52 -11.11 -5.31
C GLY A 306 3.38 -12.27 -5.82
N LEU A 307 4.38 -11.97 -6.66
CA LEU A 307 5.36 -12.98 -7.11
C LEU A 307 6.12 -13.60 -5.94
N ARG A 308 6.54 -12.76 -4.97
CA ARG A 308 7.24 -13.21 -3.76
C ARG A 308 6.43 -14.21 -2.96
N GLU A 309 5.17 -13.90 -2.65
CA GLU A 309 4.33 -14.83 -1.87
C GLU A 309 3.90 -16.05 -2.69
N GLY A 310 3.71 -15.91 -4.01
CA GLY A 310 3.46 -17.05 -4.89
C GLY A 310 4.59 -18.08 -4.82
N GLY A 311 5.84 -17.62 -4.92
CA GLY A 311 7.02 -18.47 -4.74
C GLY A 311 7.11 -19.08 -3.35
N ARG A 312 6.94 -18.28 -2.29
CA ARG A 312 7.00 -18.76 -0.90
C ARG A 312 5.95 -19.82 -0.58
N ILE A 313 4.71 -19.63 -1.05
CA ILE A 313 3.62 -20.59 -0.83
C ILE A 313 3.91 -21.89 -1.61
N ALA A 314 4.39 -21.78 -2.86
CA ALA A 314 4.77 -22.94 -3.66
C ALA A 314 5.92 -23.74 -3.01
N ASP A 315 7.00 -23.07 -2.59
CA ASP A 315 8.11 -23.72 -1.89
C ASP A 315 7.64 -24.48 -0.63
N GLN A 316 6.69 -23.90 0.11
CA GLN A 316 6.19 -24.50 1.34
C GLN A 316 5.24 -25.69 1.09
N LEU A 317 4.33 -25.59 0.13
CA LEU A 317 3.29 -26.59 -0.11
C LEU A 317 3.72 -27.69 -1.08
N CYS A 318 4.55 -27.36 -2.07
CA CYS A 318 5.01 -28.27 -3.11
C CYS A 318 6.45 -28.76 -2.88
N GLY A 319 7.19 -28.15 -1.94
CA GLY A 319 8.61 -28.39 -1.75
C GLY A 319 9.49 -27.59 -2.72
N SER A 320 10.79 -27.50 -2.39
CA SER A 320 11.76 -26.69 -3.13
C SER A 320 12.91 -27.59 -3.63
N PRO A 321 12.78 -28.22 -4.82
CA PRO A 321 13.76 -29.21 -5.31
C PRO A 321 15.11 -28.59 -5.69
N TYR A 322 15.16 -27.26 -5.85
CA TYR A 322 16.38 -26.49 -6.13
C TYR A 322 17.07 -25.97 -4.87
N ALA A 323 16.50 -26.19 -3.67
CA ALA A 323 17.15 -25.82 -2.43
C ALA A 323 18.40 -26.69 -2.20
N PRO A 324 19.54 -26.10 -1.78
CA PRO A 324 20.71 -26.89 -1.43
C PRO A 324 20.36 -27.84 -0.27
N PRO A 325 20.93 -29.05 -0.23
CA PRO A 325 20.66 -30.02 0.83
C PRO A 325 21.02 -29.41 2.19
N THR A 326 20.05 -29.43 3.11
CA THR A 326 20.24 -28.93 4.47
C THR A 326 21.34 -29.74 5.14
N MET A 327 22.51 -29.14 5.38
CA MET A 327 23.55 -29.78 6.19
C MET A 327 23.02 -29.91 7.62
N THR A 328 22.47 -31.08 7.96
CA THR A 328 22.24 -31.44 9.36
C THR A 328 23.60 -31.53 10.01
N ALA A 329 23.94 -30.56 10.86
CA ALA A 329 25.12 -30.63 11.69
C ALA A 329 25.00 -31.87 12.59
N SER A 330 25.69 -32.95 12.21
CA SER A 330 25.90 -34.09 13.09
C SER A 330 26.75 -33.61 14.27
N VAL A 331 26.14 -33.51 15.44
CA VAL A 331 26.87 -33.32 16.70
C VAL A 331 27.81 -34.53 16.86
N PRO A 332 29.14 -34.36 16.94
CA PRO A 332 30.02 -35.48 17.19
C PRO A 332 29.80 -35.98 18.63
N PRO A 333 29.89 -37.30 18.87
CA PRO A 333 29.64 -37.86 20.20
C PRO A 333 30.71 -37.34 21.18
N THR A 334 30.25 -36.79 22.30
CA THR A 334 31.07 -36.37 23.43
C THR A 334 31.82 -37.59 23.97
N THR A 335 33.13 -37.67 23.72
CA THR A 335 34.01 -38.60 24.43
C THR A 335 34.10 -38.16 25.89
N GLY A 336 33.58 -38.99 26.78
CA GLY A 336 33.63 -38.78 28.22
C GLY A 336 35.07 -38.69 28.72
N ILE A 337 35.35 -37.65 29.50
CA ILE A 337 36.57 -37.55 30.30
C ILE A 337 36.24 -38.11 31.68
N THR A 338 36.79 -39.28 31.98
CA THR A 338 36.77 -39.89 33.30
C THR A 338 37.69 -39.11 34.26
N PRO A 339 37.27 -38.79 35.50
CA PRO A 339 38.16 -38.13 36.45
C PRO A 339 39.10 -39.16 37.10
N THR A 340 40.41 -39.01 36.88
CA THR A 340 41.41 -39.77 37.65
C THR A 340 41.62 -39.14 39.01
N ALA A 341 41.36 -39.94 40.05
CA ALA A 341 41.69 -39.66 41.44
C ALA A 341 43.20 -39.42 41.62
N ASN A 342 43.58 -38.42 42.42
CA ASN A 342 44.94 -38.28 42.90
C ASN A 342 44.94 -38.33 44.43
N THR A 343 45.43 -39.45 44.95
CA THR A 343 45.75 -39.70 46.36
C THR A 343 47.00 -38.91 46.74
N GLY A 344 46.95 -38.21 47.88
CA GLY A 344 48.05 -37.37 48.35
C GLY A 344 49.18 -38.12 49.07
N SER A 345 50.27 -37.39 49.34
CA SER A 345 51.04 -37.50 50.59
C SER A 345 51.98 -36.31 50.77
N SER A 346 52.00 -35.84 52.01
CA SER A 346 52.75 -34.78 52.67
C SER A 346 54.28 -34.90 52.69
N SER A 347 54.98 -33.76 52.82
CA SER A 347 55.99 -33.56 53.88
C SER A 347 56.43 -32.08 53.99
N THR A 348 56.29 -31.55 55.21
CA THR A 348 56.90 -30.36 55.85
C THR A 348 58.44 -30.54 55.99
N PRO A 349 59.26 -29.56 56.44
CA PRO A 349 59.05 -28.60 57.55
C PRO A 349 58.79 -27.15 57.16
#